data_AF-A0A6V7V1F4-F1
#
_entry.id   AF-A0A6V7V1F4-F1
#
_cell.length_a   1.000
_cell.length_b   1.000
_cell.length_c   1.000
_cell.angle_alpha   90.00
_cell.angle_beta   90.00
_cell.angle_gamma   90.00
#
_symmetry.space_group_name_H-M   'P 1'
#
loop_
_entity.id
_entity.type
_entity.pdbx_description
1 polymer ?
#
loop_
_entity_poly.entity_id
_entity_poly.type
_entity_poly.pdbx_seq_one_letter_code
_entity_poly.pdbx_strand_id
1 'polypeptide(L)'
;MIFNSFYEILHQSNHFYFLSVALSGRNLIPFGKSVFFNAHSIVGLIAAVFPIYYQCINKKKYISLHVAIILFHGSFILFKIVYSAIKFPDVLVDGNLNSVIGVMYNEGVIISMLISPFVYAPALISYLIVAVILKIREGKLFNTPSDQSMSKVYRSLFLIVLVNMGSYAFGFIMFTLFNILTNLNYISFNLLNFTISGTIGGIFVNIGSASNAPILYINR
;
A
#
# COMPACT_ATOMS: atom_id res chain seq x y z
N MET A 1 -2.21 -19.90 -0.23
CA MET A 1 -3.55 -19.67 0.35
C MET A 1 -3.45 -19.31 1.82
N ILE A 2 -2.88 -20.18 2.67
CA ILE A 2 -2.69 -19.93 4.12
C ILE A 2 -1.99 -18.59 4.43
N PHE A 3 -0.85 -18.28 3.79
CA PHE A 3 -0.13 -17.01 4.02
C PHE A 3 -0.91 -15.75 3.63
N ASN A 4 -1.71 -15.79 2.56
CA ASN A 4 -2.56 -14.67 2.18
C ASN A 4 -3.72 -14.50 3.18
N SER A 5 -4.28 -15.59 3.70
CA SER A 5 -5.29 -15.56 4.74
C SER A 5 -4.75 -15.00 6.06
N PHE A 6 -3.52 -15.36 6.45
CA PHE A 6 -2.86 -14.78 7.63
C PHE A 6 -2.55 -13.29 7.46
N TYR A 7 -2.06 -12.88 6.29
CA TYR A 7 -1.89 -11.45 5.98
C TYR A 7 -3.22 -10.71 6.07
N GLU A 8 -4.30 -11.25 5.50
CA GLU A 8 -5.61 -10.61 5.51
C GLU A 8 -6.16 -10.47 6.95
N ILE A 9 -6.01 -11.51 7.78
CA ILE A 9 -6.41 -11.46 9.20
C ILE A 9 -5.59 -10.42 9.97
N LEU A 10 -4.27 -10.36 9.76
CA LEU A 10 -3.40 -9.39 10.40
C LEU A 10 -3.69 -7.96 9.90
N HIS A 11 -3.94 -7.79 8.61
CA HIS A 11 -4.35 -6.51 8.01
C HIS A 11 -5.68 -6.03 8.59
N GLN A 12 -6.65 -6.93 8.75
CA GLN A 12 -7.96 -6.59 9.31
C GLN A 12 -7.99 -6.47 10.84
N SER A 13 -6.97 -6.96 11.55
CA SER A 13 -6.86 -6.83 13.02
C SER A 13 -6.90 -5.37 13.47
N ASN A 14 -6.35 -4.46 12.67
CA ASN A 14 -6.47 -3.02 12.85
C ASN A 14 -7.92 -2.56 12.86
N HIS A 15 -8.74 -3.02 11.91
CA HIS A 15 -10.15 -2.63 11.82
C HIS A 15 -10.95 -3.09 13.05
N PHE A 16 -10.66 -4.27 13.60
CA PHE A 16 -11.30 -4.75 14.82
C PHE A 16 -10.93 -3.91 16.04
N TYR A 17 -9.65 -3.52 16.16
CA TYR A 17 -9.22 -2.62 17.23
C TYR A 17 -9.90 -1.24 17.09
N PHE A 18 -9.96 -0.68 15.88
CA PHE A 18 -10.68 0.58 15.65
C PHE A 18 -12.15 0.51 15.96
N LEU A 19 -12.80 -0.59 15.58
CA LEU A 19 -14.19 -0.83 15.94
C LEU A 19 -14.37 -0.86 17.46
N SER A 20 -13.50 -1.56 18.19
CA SER A 20 -13.57 -1.61 19.67
C SER A 20 -13.34 -0.25 20.33
N VAL A 21 -12.41 0.56 19.80
CA VAL A 21 -12.11 1.91 20.27
C VAL A 21 -13.32 2.81 20.04
N ALA A 22 -13.90 2.78 18.84
CA ALA A 22 -15.11 3.54 18.50
C ALA A 22 -16.30 3.15 19.38
N LEU A 23 -16.52 1.84 19.59
CA LEU A 23 -17.59 1.32 20.47
C LEU A 23 -17.38 1.68 21.94
N SER A 24 -16.15 1.97 22.37
CA SER A 24 -15.84 2.43 23.73
C SER A 24 -16.16 3.92 23.98
N GLY A 25 -16.64 4.64 22.96
CA GLY A 25 -16.90 6.08 23.02
C GLY A 25 -15.62 6.94 23.00
N ARG A 26 -14.45 6.32 22.81
CA ARG A 26 -13.17 7.02 22.63
C ARG A 26 -12.89 7.15 21.14
N ASN A 27 -12.95 8.38 20.61
CA ASN A 27 -12.69 8.63 19.19
C ASN A 27 -11.20 8.75 18.85
N LEU A 28 -10.34 8.91 19.87
CA LEU A 28 -8.90 9.11 19.70
C LEU A 28 -8.13 8.25 20.71
N ILE A 29 -6.98 7.75 20.28
CA ILE A 29 -6.05 6.98 21.11
C ILE A 29 -4.64 7.56 21.02
N PRO A 30 -3.82 7.40 22.06
CA PRO A 30 -2.40 7.74 21.99
C PRO A 30 -1.70 6.96 20.87
N PHE A 31 -0.89 7.67 20.09
CA PHE A 31 -0.18 7.13 18.94
C PHE A 31 0.65 5.90 19.31
N GLY A 32 1.35 5.92 20.45
CA GLY A 32 2.14 4.78 20.93
C GLY A 32 1.33 3.49 21.05
N LYS A 33 0.06 3.58 21.45
CA LYS A 33 -0.85 2.41 21.50
C LYS A 33 -1.33 2.01 20.12
N SER A 34 -1.60 2.96 19.24
CA SER A 34 -2.05 2.69 17.86
C SER A 34 -1.00 1.94 17.04
N VAL A 35 0.30 2.21 17.26
CA VAL A 35 1.39 1.62 16.49
C VAL A 35 1.52 0.12 16.74
N PHE A 36 1.22 -0.37 17.94
CA PHE A 36 1.22 -1.80 18.22
C PHE A 36 0.31 -2.57 17.25
N PHE A 37 -0.91 -2.06 17.02
CA PHE A 37 -1.85 -2.69 16.10
C PHE A 37 -1.45 -2.49 14.64
N ASN A 38 -1.00 -1.29 14.27
CA ASN A 38 -0.59 -0.99 12.90
C ASN A 38 0.67 -1.76 12.46
N ALA A 39 1.59 -2.02 13.38
CA ALA A 39 2.80 -2.80 13.12
C ALA A 39 2.50 -4.27 12.77
N HIS A 40 1.43 -4.85 13.34
CA HIS A 40 1.06 -6.25 13.06
C HIS A 40 0.77 -6.50 11.59
N SER A 41 0.09 -5.57 10.91
CA SER A 41 -0.20 -5.67 9.47
C SER A 41 1.09 -5.70 8.64
N ILE A 42 2.07 -4.88 9.01
CA ILE A 42 3.37 -4.81 8.30
C ILE A 42 4.22 -6.04 8.58
N VAL A 43 4.25 -6.51 9.84
CA VAL A 43 4.91 -7.76 10.22
C VAL A 43 4.28 -8.94 9.48
N GLY A 44 2.96 -8.98 9.38
CA GLY A 44 2.21 -9.97 8.60
C GLY A 44 2.59 -9.98 7.13
N LEU A 45 2.72 -8.80 6.51
CA LEU A 45 3.20 -8.66 5.13
C LEU A 45 4.61 -9.23 4.97
N ILE A 46 5.54 -8.82 5.83
CA ILE A 46 6.93 -9.28 5.80
C ILE A 46 7.00 -10.81 5.95
N ALA A 47 6.26 -11.36 6.92
CA ALA A 47 6.20 -12.80 7.18
C ALA A 47 5.60 -13.60 6.00
N ALA A 48 4.60 -13.06 5.31
CA ALA A 48 4.00 -13.70 4.14
C ALA A 48 4.91 -13.64 2.90
N VAL A 49 5.68 -12.56 2.76
CA VAL A 49 6.49 -12.28 1.57
C VAL A 49 7.88 -12.91 1.66
N PHE A 50 8.44 -13.05 2.86
CA PHE A 50 9.79 -13.60 3.08
C PHE A 50 9.98 -15.05 2.55
N PRO A 51 9.04 -15.99 2.72
CA PRO A 51 9.15 -17.33 2.12
C PRO A 51 9.20 -17.29 0.59
N ILE A 52 8.46 -16.35 -0.03
CA ILE A 52 8.45 -16.17 -1.48
C ILE A 52 9.83 -15.70 -1.96
N TYR A 53 10.45 -14.77 -1.23
CA TYR A 53 11.83 -14.33 -1.48
C TYR A 53 12.79 -15.52 -1.50
N TYR A 54 12.78 -16.30 -0.42
CA TYR A 54 13.68 -17.43 -0.21
C TYR A 54 13.55 -18.47 -1.32
N GLN A 55 12.31 -18.80 -1.73
CA GLN A 55 12.08 -19.76 -2.82
C GLN A 55 12.46 -19.23 -4.21
N CYS A 56 12.43 -17.91 -4.42
CA CYS A 56 12.61 -17.30 -5.73
C CYS A 56 14.04 -16.78 -5.99
N ILE A 57 14.87 -16.59 -4.96
CA ILE A 57 16.18 -15.92 -5.05
C ILE A 57 17.09 -16.49 -6.15
N ASN A 58 17.12 -17.82 -6.29
CA ASN A 58 17.96 -18.51 -7.27
C ASN A 58 17.22 -18.89 -8.56
N LYS A 59 15.88 -18.93 -8.55
CA LYS A 59 15.08 -19.45 -9.67
C LYS A 59 14.51 -18.36 -10.56
N LYS A 60 14.07 -17.25 -9.97
CA LYS A 60 13.34 -16.17 -10.66
C LYS A 60 13.80 -14.83 -10.12
N LYS A 61 14.98 -14.38 -10.59
CA LYS A 61 15.65 -13.14 -10.14
C LYS A 61 14.74 -11.91 -10.16
N TYR A 62 13.85 -11.78 -11.15
CA TYR A 62 12.90 -10.67 -11.24
C TYR A 62 11.85 -10.68 -10.11
N ILE A 63 11.34 -11.86 -9.73
CA ILE A 63 10.42 -12.00 -8.58
C ILE A 63 11.18 -11.72 -7.29
N SER A 64 12.41 -12.23 -7.18
CA SER A 64 13.26 -11.97 -6.02
C SER A 64 13.53 -10.48 -5.82
N LEU A 65 13.81 -9.73 -6.90
CA LEU A 65 14.03 -8.28 -6.85
C LEU A 65 12.76 -7.56 -6.40
N HIS A 66 11.61 -7.90 -6.99
CA HIS A 66 10.32 -7.33 -6.63
C HIS A 66 9.98 -7.57 -5.16
N VAL A 67 10.19 -8.79 -4.69
CA VAL A 67 9.99 -9.16 -3.30
C VAL A 67 10.96 -8.43 -2.37
N ALA A 68 12.24 -8.28 -2.76
CA ALA A 68 13.21 -7.51 -1.98
C ALA A 68 12.79 -6.04 -1.82
N ILE A 69 12.24 -5.43 -2.87
CA ILE A 69 11.71 -4.06 -2.82
C ILE A 69 10.58 -3.97 -1.78
N ILE A 70 9.64 -4.93 -1.78
CA ILE A 70 8.54 -4.98 -0.82
C ILE A 70 9.06 -5.14 0.61
N LEU A 71 10.00 -6.05 0.85
CA LEU A 71 10.59 -6.29 2.17
C LEU A 71 11.33 -5.07 2.70
N PHE A 72 12.12 -4.40 1.83
CA PHE A 72 12.82 -3.17 2.18
C PHE A 72 11.84 -2.06 2.59
N HIS A 73 10.78 -1.85 1.80
CA HIS A 73 9.77 -0.83 2.10
C HIS A 73 8.98 -1.14 3.36
N GLY A 74 8.50 -2.39 3.52
CA GLY A 74 7.79 -2.80 4.73
C GLY A 74 8.64 -2.61 5.97
N SER A 75 9.91 -2.99 5.92
CA SER A 75 10.85 -2.83 7.03
C SER A 75 11.12 -1.35 7.34
N PHE A 76 11.27 -0.51 6.31
CA PHE A 76 11.48 0.93 6.48
C PHE A 76 10.27 1.62 7.14
N ILE A 77 9.06 1.32 6.67
CA ILE A 77 7.82 1.87 7.25
C ILE A 77 7.67 1.39 8.70
N LEU A 78 7.92 0.11 8.98
CA LEU A 78 7.89 -0.46 10.33
C LEU A 78 8.89 0.22 11.27
N PHE A 79 10.12 0.44 10.81
CA PHE A 79 11.11 1.17 11.59
C PHE A 79 10.63 2.59 11.89
N LYS A 80 10.10 3.30 10.90
CA LYS A 80 9.68 4.70 11.04
C LYS A 80 8.45 4.89 11.93
N ILE A 81 7.46 4.01 11.82
CA ILE A 81 6.26 4.08 12.67
C ILE A 81 6.63 3.83 14.14
N VAL A 82 7.54 2.88 14.41
CA VAL A 82 8.05 2.61 15.77
C VAL A 82 8.89 3.76 16.29
N TYR A 83 9.80 4.31 15.48
CA TYR A 83 10.60 5.48 15.85
C TYR A 83 9.73 6.69 16.20
N SER A 84 8.73 6.98 15.36
CA SER A 84 7.79 8.07 15.60
C SER A 84 6.98 7.84 16.87
N ALA A 85 6.62 6.58 17.19
CA ALA A 85 5.87 6.24 18.39
C ALA A 85 6.65 6.49 19.68
N ILE A 86 7.97 6.29 19.63
CA ILE A 86 8.87 6.59 20.76
C ILE A 86 8.97 8.10 20.97
N LYS A 87 9.01 8.88 19.88
CA LYS A 87 9.18 10.34 19.92
C LYS A 87 7.89 11.09 20.26
N PHE A 88 6.75 10.60 19.79
CA PHE A 88 5.44 11.25 19.91
C PHE A 88 4.37 10.30 20.48
N PRO A 89 4.59 9.69 21.67
CA PRO A 89 3.73 8.63 22.18
C PRO A 89 2.30 9.08 22.48
N ASP A 90 2.14 10.34 22.91
CA ASP A 90 0.87 10.90 23.40
C ASP A 90 0.06 11.64 22.33
N VAL A 91 0.57 11.76 21.10
CA VAL A 91 -0.19 12.38 20.01
C VAL A 91 -1.45 11.57 19.77
N LEU A 92 -2.58 12.25 19.78
CA LEU A 92 -3.88 11.62 19.61
C LEU A 92 -4.15 11.36 18.13
N VAL A 93 -4.47 10.10 17.81
CA VAL A 93 -4.83 9.67 16.46
C VAL A 93 -6.19 8.97 16.49
N ASP A 94 -6.96 9.13 15.41
CA ASP A 94 -8.17 8.32 15.15
C ASP A 94 -7.82 6.89 14.69
N GLY A 95 -6.52 6.67 14.49
CA GLY A 95 -5.84 5.47 14.02
C GLY A 95 -6.24 4.97 12.64
N ASN A 96 -6.88 5.81 11.85
CA ASN A 96 -6.76 5.72 10.40
C ASN A 96 -5.26 5.65 10.03
N LEU A 97 -4.90 4.81 9.06
CA LEU A 97 -3.53 4.74 8.55
C LEU A 97 -3.00 6.13 8.15
N ASN A 98 -3.86 7.01 7.63
CA ASN A 98 -3.47 8.37 7.27
C ASN A 98 -3.13 9.24 8.48
N SER A 99 -3.81 9.11 9.62
CA SER A 99 -3.43 9.88 10.82
C SER A 99 -2.13 9.36 11.41
N VAL A 100 -1.93 8.04 11.40
CA VAL A 100 -0.67 7.38 11.78
C VAL A 100 0.50 7.86 10.92
N ILE A 101 0.32 7.89 9.60
CA ILE A 101 1.31 8.42 8.67
C ILE A 101 1.50 9.92 8.91
N GLY A 102 0.44 10.68 9.17
CA GLY A 102 0.53 12.12 9.46
C GLY A 102 1.45 12.44 10.64
N VAL A 103 1.46 11.61 11.68
CA VAL A 103 2.40 11.74 12.81
C VAL A 103 3.85 11.49 12.36
N MET A 104 4.09 10.50 11.50
CA MET A 104 5.41 10.24 10.92
C MET A 104 5.94 11.42 10.07
N TYR A 105 5.02 12.18 9.46
CA TYR A 105 5.32 13.37 8.64
C TYR A 105 5.66 14.61 9.47
N ASN A 106 5.30 14.62 10.76
CA ASN A 106 5.53 15.76 11.64
C ASN A 106 7.03 15.91 12.02
N GLU A 107 7.91 15.02 11.54
CA GLU A 107 9.37 15.05 11.76
C GLU A 107 10.16 16.04 10.90
N GLY A 108 9.50 17.02 10.28
CA GLY A 108 10.13 18.05 9.45
C GLY A 108 10.13 17.74 7.95
N VAL A 109 10.25 18.81 7.15
CA VAL A 109 9.96 18.84 5.69
C VAL A 109 10.79 17.85 4.86
N ILE A 110 12.06 17.61 5.22
CA ILE A 110 12.93 16.71 4.44
C ILE A 110 12.51 15.24 4.62
N ILE A 111 12.10 14.86 5.83
CA ILE A 111 11.69 13.49 6.13
C ILE A 111 10.30 13.20 5.55
N SER A 112 9.38 14.17 5.61
CA SER A 112 8.06 14.06 4.95
C SER A 112 8.15 13.97 3.42
N MET A 113 9.06 14.71 2.79
CA MET A 113 9.34 14.59 1.35
C MET A 113 9.88 13.21 0.96
N LEU A 114 10.65 12.57 1.84
CA LEU A 114 11.16 11.21 1.62
C LEU A 114 10.08 10.15 1.84
N ILE A 115 9.09 10.32 2.71
CA ILE A 115 8.07 9.28 2.93
C ILE A 115 7.06 9.23 1.76
N SER A 116 6.78 10.36 1.11
CA SER A 116 5.75 10.50 0.06
C SER A 116 5.93 9.55 -1.14
N PRO A 117 7.08 9.56 -1.84
CA PRO A 117 7.30 8.66 -2.94
C PRO A 117 7.41 7.20 -2.48
N PHE A 118 7.81 6.93 -1.24
CA PHE A 118 7.98 5.55 -0.75
C PHE A 118 6.65 4.84 -0.46
N VAL A 119 5.53 5.56 -0.30
CA VAL A 119 4.21 4.94 -0.11
C VAL A 119 3.64 4.44 -1.44
N TYR A 120 3.73 5.23 -2.51
CA TYR A 120 3.06 4.94 -3.78
C TYR A 120 3.99 4.46 -4.91
N ALA A 121 5.23 4.95 -4.98
CA ALA A 121 6.16 4.61 -6.06
C ALA A 121 6.51 3.11 -6.11
N PRO A 122 6.69 2.38 -5.00
CA PRO A 122 6.99 0.95 -5.06
C PRO A 122 5.87 0.14 -5.70
N ALA A 123 4.61 0.48 -5.38
CA ALA A 123 3.44 -0.13 -6.01
C ALA A 123 3.38 0.20 -7.50
N LEU A 124 3.64 1.46 -7.89
CA LEU A 124 3.68 1.86 -9.30
C LEU A 124 4.77 1.14 -10.09
N ILE A 125 6.00 1.08 -9.56
CA ILE A 125 7.12 0.36 -10.16
C ILE A 125 6.79 -1.13 -10.27
N SER A 126 6.17 -1.68 -9.23
CA SER A 126 5.71 -3.07 -9.19
C SER A 126 4.72 -3.38 -10.31
N TYR A 127 3.67 -2.56 -10.45
CA TYR A 127 2.69 -2.70 -11.52
C TYR A 127 3.31 -2.49 -12.91
N LEU A 128 4.22 -1.53 -13.06
CA LEU A 128 4.92 -1.29 -14.33
C LEU A 128 5.76 -2.50 -14.76
N ILE A 129 6.52 -3.10 -13.83
CA ILE A 129 7.29 -4.32 -14.11
C ILE A 129 6.36 -5.44 -14.56
N VAL A 130 5.23 -5.64 -13.87
CA VAL A 130 4.24 -6.65 -14.24
C VAL A 130 3.64 -6.36 -15.62
N ALA A 131 3.28 -5.11 -15.93
CA ALA A 131 2.75 -4.70 -17.24
C ALA A 131 3.72 -5.05 -18.38
N VAL A 132 5.00 -4.71 -18.21
CA VAL A 132 6.06 -5.01 -19.19
C VAL A 132 6.20 -6.52 -19.40
N ILE A 133 6.21 -7.30 -18.32
CA ILE A 133 6.29 -8.78 -18.40
C ILE A 133 5.09 -9.35 -19.15
N LEU A 134 3.87 -8.88 -18.85
CA LEU A 134 2.65 -9.34 -19.51
C LEU A 134 2.71 -9.04 -21.02
N LYS A 135 3.16 -7.84 -21.40
CA LYS A 135 3.23 -7.44 -22.81
C LYS A 135 4.27 -8.23 -23.61
N ILE A 136 5.44 -8.49 -23.02
CA ILE A 136 6.48 -9.34 -23.64
C ILE A 136 5.98 -10.77 -23.82
N ARG A 137 5.20 -11.30 -22.86
CA ARG A 137 4.67 -12.67 -22.93
C ARG A 137 3.52 -12.81 -23.92
N GLU A 138 2.63 -11.83 -23.99
CA GLU A 138 1.52 -11.80 -24.97
C GLU A 138 2.05 -11.93 -26.40
N GLY A 139 3.13 -11.22 -26.75
CA GLY A 139 3.75 -11.29 -28.08
C GLY A 139 4.37 -12.66 -28.46
N LYS A 140 4.59 -13.56 -27.49
CA LYS A 140 5.18 -14.90 -27.73
C LYS A 140 4.15 -16.02 -27.81
N LEU A 141 2.89 -15.78 -27.46
CA LEU A 141 1.87 -16.80 -27.23
C LEU A 141 0.90 -17.03 -28.39
N PHE A 142 1.12 -16.45 -29.59
CA PHE A 142 0.12 -16.47 -30.67
C PHE A 142 0.13 -17.72 -31.59
N ASN A 143 0.69 -18.86 -31.16
CA ASN A 143 0.91 -20.00 -32.07
C ASN A 143 0.02 -21.24 -31.84
N THR A 144 -0.86 -21.31 -30.84
CA THR A 144 -1.72 -22.49 -30.62
C THR A 144 -3.15 -22.19 -30.11
N PRO A 145 -4.17 -23.03 -30.40
CA PRO A 145 -5.58 -22.79 -30.00
C PRO A 145 -5.83 -22.81 -28.47
N SER A 146 -5.02 -23.54 -27.69
CA SER A 146 -5.01 -23.48 -26.22
C SER A 146 -4.65 -22.08 -25.69
N ASP A 147 -4.06 -21.23 -26.53
CA ASP A 147 -3.62 -19.88 -26.18
C ASP A 147 -4.77 -18.86 -26.17
N GLN A 148 -5.96 -19.18 -26.71
CA GLN A 148 -7.09 -18.25 -26.65
C GLN A 148 -7.59 -18.03 -25.22
N SER A 149 -7.67 -19.09 -24.40
CA SER A 149 -8.05 -18.96 -22.98
C SER A 149 -6.98 -18.21 -22.19
N MET A 150 -5.70 -18.47 -22.47
CA MET A 150 -4.57 -17.80 -21.83
C MET A 150 -4.49 -16.33 -22.24
N SER A 151 -4.78 -16.01 -23.51
CA SER A 151 -4.84 -14.62 -24.02
C SER A 151 -5.87 -13.78 -23.26
N LYS A 152 -7.05 -14.33 -22.97
CA LYS A 152 -8.07 -13.66 -22.14
C LYS A 152 -7.57 -13.39 -20.71
N VAL A 153 -6.87 -14.35 -20.11
CA VAL A 153 -6.27 -14.17 -18.77
C VAL A 153 -5.20 -13.08 -18.80
N TYR A 154 -4.33 -13.05 -19.82
CA TYR A 154 -3.33 -11.99 -19.98
C TYR A 154 -3.95 -10.60 -20.16
N ARG A 155 -5.04 -10.48 -20.93
CA ARG A 155 -5.80 -9.23 -21.10
C ARG A 155 -6.43 -8.77 -19.78
N SER A 156 -7.02 -9.70 -19.02
CA SER A 156 -7.61 -9.40 -17.71
C SER A 156 -6.55 -8.93 -16.72
N LEU A 157 -5.40 -9.62 -16.66
CA LEU A 157 -4.27 -9.22 -15.83
C LEU A 157 -3.71 -7.86 -16.24
N PHE A 158 -3.64 -7.56 -17.55
CA PHE A 158 -3.18 -6.27 -18.03
C PHE A 158 -4.13 -5.13 -17.64
N LEU A 159 -5.44 -5.34 -17.75
CA LEU A 159 -6.45 -4.38 -17.29
C LEU A 159 -6.37 -4.16 -15.77
N ILE A 160 -6.23 -5.23 -14.98
CA ILE A 160 -6.01 -5.16 -13.53
C ILE A 160 -4.80 -4.28 -13.21
N VAL A 161 -3.69 -4.50 -13.93
CA VAL A 161 -2.45 -3.73 -13.72
C VAL A 161 -2.66 -2.26 -14.08
N LEU A 162 -3.33 -1.95 -15.19
CA LEU A 162 -3.61 -0.57 -15.59
C LEU A 162 -4.52 0.16 -14.61
N VAL A 163 -5.61 -0.48 -14.18
CA VAL A 163 -6.56 0.13 -13.23
C VAL A 163 -5.87 0.40 -11.90
N ASN A 164 -5.13 -0.57 -11.35
CA ASN A 164 -4.37 -0.36 -10.13
C ASN A 164 -3.30 0.73 -10.31
N MET A 165 -2.51 0.69 -11.39
CA MET A 165 -1.50 1.71 -11.65
C MET A 165 -2.12 3.11 -11.72
N GLY A 166 -3.27 3.27 -12.37
CA GLY A 166 -4.03 4.53 -12.40
C GLY A 166 -4.47 4.98 -11.00
N SER A 167 -5.03 4.08 -10.20
CA SER A 167 -5.43 4.37 -8.82
C SER A 167 -4.27 4.78 -7.91
N TYR A 168 -3.13 4.08 -7.97
CA TYR A 168 -1.92 4.44 -7.21
C TYR A 168 -1.31 5.76 -7.71
N ALA A 169 -1.34 6.02 -9.03
CA ALA A 169 -0.83 7.27 -9.60
C ALA A 169 -1.71 8.46 -9.18
N PHE A 170 -3.02 8.28 -9.15
CA PHE A 170 -3.94 9.30 -8.64
C PHE A 170 -3.71 9.58 -7.16
N GLY A 171 -3.55 8.55 -6.34
CA GLY A 171 -3.18 8.70 -4.92
C GLY A 171 -1.88 9.48 -4.73
N PHE A 172 -0.85 9.17 -5.53
CA PHE A 172 0.42 9.89 -5.53
C PHE A 172 0.27 11.38 -5.92
N ILE A 173 -0.53 11.67 -6.97
CA ILE A 173 -0.80 13.05 -7.41
C ILE A 173 -1.51 13.83 -6.31
N MET A 174 -2.57 13.27 -5.72
CA MET A 174 -3.33 13.92 -4.64
C MET A 174 -2.44 14.26 -3.45
N PHE A 175 -1.59 13.31 -3.05
CA PHE A 175 -0.67 13.49 -1.94
C PHE A 175 0.41 14.54 -2.24
N THR A 176 0.93 14.55 -3.48
CA THR A 176 1.91 15.54 -3.93
C THR A 176 1.30 16.94 -3.97
N LEU A 177 0.09 17.06 -4.52
CA LEU A 177 -0.66 18.32 -4.57
C LEU A 177 -0.87 18.88 -3.16
N PHE A 178 -1.28 18.04 -2.20
CA PHE A 178 -1.45 18.45 -0.81
C PHE A 178 -0.15 19.01 -0.21
N ASN A 179 0.98 18.34 -0.40
CA ASN A 179 2.27 18.81 0.09
C ASN A 179 2.66 20.14 -0.55
N ILE A 180 2.43 20.31 -1.86
CA ILE A 180 2.71 21.58 -2.56
C ILE A 180 1.84 22.71 -1.99
N LEU A 181 0.54 22.49 -1.87
CA LEU A 181 -0.40 23.50 -1.33
C LEU A 181 -0.08 23.86 0.12
N THR A 182 0.38 22.90 0.90
CA THR A 182 0.81 23.10 2.28
C THR A 182 2.10 23.91 2.35
N ASN A 183 3.11 23.56 1.54
CA ASN A 183 4.40 24.28 1.51
C ASN A 183 4.27 25.72 0.98
N LEU A 184 3.29 25.97 0.11
CA LEU A 184 2.97 27.30 -0.40
C LEU A 184 2.06 28.10 0.56
N ASN A 185 1.79 27.59 1.77
CA ASN A 185 0.92 28.19 2.78
C ASN A 185 -0.53 28.45 2.33
N TYR A 186 -1.00 27.80 1.26
CA TYR A 186 -2.41 27.86 0.87
C TYR A 186 -3.30 27.05 1.80
N ILE A 187 -2.76 25.98 2.41
CA ILE A 187 -3.43 25.12 3.36
C ILE A 187 -2.52 24.94 4.57
N SER A 188 -3.05 25.03 5.79
CA SER A 188 -2.27 24.75 6.99
C SER A 188 -2.02 23.25 7.13
N PHE A 189 -0.77 22.87 7.43
CA PHE A 189 -0.47 21.51 7.84
C PHE A 189 -1.10 21.26 9.21
N ASN A 190 -2.17 20.49 9.24
CA ASN A 190 -2.69 19.91 10.46
C ASN A 190 -3.12 18.46 10.19
N LEU A 191 -3.19 17.66 11.25
CA LEU A 191 -3.49 16.23 11.13
C LEU A 191 -4.82 15.96 10.43
N LEU A 192 -5.81 16.85 10.61
CA LEU A 192 -7.12 16.76 10.00
C LEU A 192 -7.05 16.92 8.47
N ASN A 193 -6.40 17.98 7.98
CA ASN A 193 -6.20 18.27 6.57
C ASN A 193 -5.41 17.16 5.88
N PHE A 194 -4.36 16.65 6.55
CA PHE A 194 -3.60 15.50 6.08
C PHE A 194 -4.47 14.24 5.97
N THR A 195 -5.28 13.97 7.00
CA THR A 195 -6.16 12.80 7.03
C THR A 195 -7.23 12.87 5.94
N ILE A 196 -7.85 14.03 5.72
CA ILE A 196 -8.84 14.23 4.66
C ILE A 196 -8.19 14.00 3.29
N SER A 197 -7.06 14.65 3.02
CA SER A 197 -6.35 14.50 1.74
C SER A 197 -5.91 13.06 1.48
N GLY A 198 -5.31 12.40 2.48
CA GLY A 198 -4.92 11.00 2.40
C GLY A 198 -6.11 10.06 2.22
N THR A 199 -7.27 10.37 2.81
CA THR A 199 -8.48 9.55 2.69
C THR A 199 -9.04 9.59 1.27
N ILE A 200 -9.05 10.77 0.63
CA ILE A 200 -9.48 10.90 -0.78
C ILE A 200 -8.59 10.04 -1.68
N GLY A 201 -7.26 10.14 -1.55
CA GLY A 201 -6.33 9.29 -2.30
C GLY A 201 -6.54 7.80 -2.00
N GLY A 202 -6.73 7.45 -0.73
CA GLY A 202 -6.98 6.08 -0.28
C GLY A 202 -8.26 5.46 -0.86
N ILE A 203 -9.33 6.24 -1.04
CA ILE A 203 -10.58 5.76 -1.67
C ILE A 203 -10.29 5.26 -3.09
N PHE A 204 -9.56 6.01 -3.90
CA PHE A 204 -9.25 5.59 -5.28
C PHE A 204 -8.33 4.37 -5.34
N VAL A 205 -7.37 4.26 -4.42
CA VAL A 205 -6.53 3.07 -4.27
C VAL A 205 -7.37 1.85 -3.90
N ASN A 206 -8.31 2.00 -2.98
CA ASN A 206 -9.23 0.92 -2.58
C ASN A 206 -10.16 0.51 -3.72
N ILE A 207 -10.67 1.46 -4.50
CA ILE A 207 -11.46 1.16 -5.72
C ILE A 207 -10.62 0.34 -6.71
N GLY A 208 -9.35 0.74 -6.93
CA GLY A 208 -8.42 0.00 -7.78
C GLY A 208 -8.24 -1.43 -7.30
N SER A 209 -7.95 -1.62 -6.02
CA SER A 209 -7.79 -2.93 -5.40
C SER A 209 -9.06 -3.79 -5.51
N ALA A 210 -10.24 -3.21 -5.26
CA ALA A 210 -11.52 -3.90 -5.34
C ALA A 210 -11.91 -4.27 -6.78
N SER A 211 -11.42 -3.54 -7.79
CA SER A 211 -11.69 -3.81 -9.20
C SER A 211 -11.08 -5.12 -9.71
N ASN A 212 -10.11 -5.69 -8.99
CA ASN A 212 -9.40 -6.90 -9.37
C ASN A 212 -10.34 -8.09 -9.60
N ALA A 213 -11.28 -8.31 -8.67
CA ALA A 213 -12.23 -9.42 -8.77
C ALA A 213 -13.20 -9.22 -9.95
N PRO A 214 -13.93 -8.10 -10.09
CA PRO A 214 -14.78 -7.85 -11.25
C PRO A 214 -14.07 -8.02 -12.59
N ILE A 215 -12.85 -7.48 -12.75
CA ILE A 215 -12.10 -7.61 -14.01
C ILE A 215 -11.77 -9.08 -14.30
N LEU A 216 -11.42 -9.86 -13.28
CA LEU A 216 -11.06 -11.27 -13.44
C LEU A 216 -12.26 -12.19 -13.69
N TYR A 217 -13.45 -11.84 -13.19
CA TYR A 217 -14.67 -12.64 -13.33
C TYR A 217 -15.54 -12.25 -14.53
N ILE A 218 -15.60 -10.97 -14.89
CA ILE A 218 -16.41 -10.48 -16.02
C ILE A 218 -15.69 -10.73 -17.36
N ASN A 219 -14.36 -10.71 -17.35
CA ASN A 219 -13.55 -10.83 -18.56
C ASN A 219 -12.98 -12.25 -18.77
N ARG A 220 -13.57 -13.26 -18.10
CA ARG A 220 -13.28 -14.69 -18.25
C ARG A 220 -14.04 -15.30 -19.44
#